data_AF-A0A1F9PPC5-F1
#
_entry.id   AF-A0A1F9PPC5-F1
#
_cell.length_a   1.000
_cell.length_b   1.000
_cell.length_c   1.000
_cell.angle_alpha   90.00
_cell.angle_beta   90.00
_cell.angle_gamma   90.00
#
_symmetry.space_group_name_H-M   'P 1'
#
loop_
_entity.id
_entity.type
_entity.pdbx_description
1 polymer ?
#
loop_
_entity_poly.entity_id
_entity_poly.type
_entity_poly.pdbx_seq_one_letter_code
_entity_poly.pdbx_strand_id
1 'polypeptide(L)' 'MLTRSQVMDLLRPLKAELAERYRVRQLALFGSLARQEQGPTSAVDLLVELSRPWGWSSSPWPNIWSGS' A
#
# COMPACT_ATOMS: atom_id res chain seq x y z
N MET A 1 13.90 9.98 -15.76
CA MET A 1 12.58 9.64 -15.19
C MET A 1 12.57 8.18 -14.78
N LEU A 2 11.92 7.85 -13.67
CA LEU A 2 11.64 6.45 -13.34
C LEU A 2 10.62 5.88 -14.34
N THR A 3 10.90 4.69 -14.85
CA THR A 3 9.99 3.95 -15.72
C THR A 3 9.07 3.05 -14.90
N ARG A 4 7.95 2.64 -15.49
CA ARG A 4 7.06 1.63 -14.89
C ARG A 4 7.81 0.36 -14.48
N SER A 5 8.76 -0.12 -15.31
CA SER A 5 9.53 -1.32 -14.98
C SER A 5 10.40 -1.10 -13.75
N GLN A 6 11.16 -0.01 -13.70
CA GLN A 6 12.02 0.30 -12.55
C GLN A 6 11.23 0.40 -11.25
N VAL A 7 10.04 1.02 -11.29
CA VAL A 7 9.16 1.07 -10.12
C VAL A 7 8.66 -0.32 -9.74
N MET A 8 8.25 -1.15 -10.68
CA MET A 8 7.85 -2.54 -10.39
C MET A 8 9.00 -3.37 -9.82
N ASP A 9 10.22 -3.17 -10.31
CA ASP A 9 11.42 -3.87 -9.84
C ASP A 9 11.80 -3.45 -8.41
N LEU A 10 11.48 -2.23 -8.00
CA LEU A 10 11.60 -1.77 -6.60
C LEU A 10 10.47 -2.33 -5.71
N LEU A 11 9.23 -2.31 -6.19
CA LEU A 11 8.07 -2.71 -5.38
C LEU A 11 8.01 -4.22 -5.11
N ARG A 12 8.45 -5.06 -6.06
CA ARG A 12 8.44 -6.52 -5.94
C ARG A 12 9.16 -7.03 -4.68
N PRO A 13 10.44 -6.69 -4.44
CA PRO A 13 11.14 -7.15 -3.23
C PRO A 13 10.59 -6.50 -1.96
N LEU A 14 10.15 -5.23 -2.02
CA LEU A 14 9.59 -4.52 -0.87
C LEU A 14 8.23 -5.09 -0.42
N LYS A 15 7.47 -5.72 -1.32
CA LYS A 15 6.14 -6.26 -1.00
C LYS A 15 6.16 -7.21 0.20
N ALA A 16 7.19 -8.05 0.32
CA ALA A 16 7.29 -8.99 1.43
C ALA A 16 7.43 -8.28 2.77
N GLU A 17 8.35 -7.31 2.86
CA GLU A 17 8.52 -6.48 4.06
C GLU A 17 7.26 -5.68 4.39
N LEU A 18 6.62 -5.09 3.37
CA LEU A 18 5.40 -4.32 3.56
C LEU A 18 4.22 -5.17 4.02
N ALA A 19 4.14 -6.42 3.56
CA ALA A 19 3.14 -7.38 4.02
C ALA A 19 3.35 -7.74 5.49
N GLU A 20 4.60 -8.00 5.89
CA GLU A 20 4.96 -8.37 7.26
C GLU A 20 4.75 -7.22 8.25
N ARG A 21 5.29 -6.03 7.94
CA ARG A 21 5.29 -4.89 8.87
C ARG A 21 4.00 -4.11 8.88
N TYR A 22 3.37 -3.95 7.71
CA TYR A 22 2.24 -3.04 7.51
C TYR A 22 0.97 -3.74 7.04
N ARG A 23 0.96 -5.09 7.00
CA ARG A 23 -0.22 -5.89 6.63
C ARG A 23 -0.70 -5.63 5.20
N VAL A 24 0.19 -5.15 4.33
CA VAL A 24 -0.12 -4.93 2.91
C VAL A 24 -0.46 -6.25 2.25
N ARG A 25 -1.68 -6.34 1.71
CA ARG A 25 -2.18 -7.47 0.92
C ARG A 25 -1.81 -7.29 -0.55
N GLN A 26 -2.05 -6.09 -1.08
CA GLN A 26 -1.85 -5.78 -2.48
C GLN A 26 -1.27 -4.37 -2.65
N LEU A 27 -0.39 -4.25 -3.65
CA LEU A 27 0.09 -2.98 -4.16
C LEU A 27 -0.29 -2.93 -5.64
N ALA A 28 -0.88 -1.81 -6.08
CA ALA A 28 -1.15 -1.55 -7.48
C ALA A 28 -0.61 -0.18 -7.86
N LEU A 29 0.13 -0.13 -8.96
CA LEU A 29 0.54 1.13 -9.58
C LEU A 29 -0.65 1.70 -10.35
N PHE A 30 -0.97 2.97 -10.12
CA PHE A 30 -1.99 3.70 -10.87
C PHE A 30 -1.46 5.04 -11.38
N GLY A 31 -2.34 5.87 -11.92
CA GLY A 31 -1.99 7.21 -12.37
C GLY A 31 -1.18 7.24 -13.67
N SER A 32 -0.47 8.35 -13.90
CA SER A 32 0.21 8.63 -15.16
C SER A 32 1.32 7.62 -15.47
N LEU A 33 2.06 7.14 -14.46
CA LEU A 33 3.09 6.11 -14.64
C LEU A 33 2.52 4.77 -15.09
N ALA A 34 1.32 4.41 -14.64
CA ALA A 34 0.64 3.20 -15.09
C ALA A 34 0.21 3.29 -16.57
N ARG A 35 -0.15 4.49 -17.03
CA ARG A 35 -0.59 4.78 -18.41
C ARG A 35 0.54 5.18 -19.36
N GLN A 36 1.78 5.24 -18.88
CA GLN A 36 2.94 5.72 -19.64
C GLN A 36 2.88 7.20 -20.05
N GLU A 37 2.10 8.00 -19.33
CA GLU A 37 1.87 9.44 -19.57
C GLU A 37 2.69 10.33 -18.62
N GLN A 38 3.64 9.77 -17.88
CA GLN A 38 4.44 10.52 -16.90
C GLN A 38 5.40 11.53 -17.57
N GLY A 39 5.51 12.73 -16.98
CA GLY A 39 6.49 13.76 -17.33
C GLY A 39 7.56 13.94 -16.24
N PRO A 40 8.67 14.68 -16.48
CA PRO A 40 9.88 14.68 -15.63
C PRO A 40 9.68 14.91 -14.13
N THR A 41 8.59 15.58 -13.76
CA THR A 41 8.20 15.93 -12.39
C THR A 41 6.99 15.14 -11.85
N SER A 42 6.51 14.16 -12.59
CA SER A 42 5.34 13.35 -12.20
C SER A 42 5.63 12.50 -10.96
N ALA A 43 4.65 12.45 -10.07
CA ALA A 43 4.63 11.55 -8.92
C ALA A 43 4.39 10.10 -9.33
N VAL A 44 4.64 9.18 -8.40
CA VAL A 44 4.30 7.76 -8.51
C VAL A 44 3.12 7.48 -7.59
N ASP A 45 2.00 7.04 -8.18
CA ASP A 45 0.77 6.79 -7.44
C ASP A 45 0.60 5.30 -7.14
N LEU A 46 0.44 4.95 -5.85
CA LEU A 46 0.30 3.57 -5.38
C LEU A 46 -1.00 3.38 -4.60
N LEU A 47 -1.80 2.40 -5.03
CA LEU A 47 -2.96 1.93 -4.28
C LEU A 47 -2.50 0.77 -3.40
N VAL A 48 -2.80 0.87 -2.11
CA VAL A 48 -2.43 -0.11 -1.10
C VAL A 48 -3.70 -0.73 -0.55
N GLU A 49 -3.81 -2.05 -0.67
CA GLU A 49 -4.83 -2.80 0.03
C GLU A 49 -4.22 -3.47 1.25
N LEU A 50 -4.89 -3.37 2.39
CA LEU A 50 -4.49 -4.07 3.61
C LEU A 50 -5.29 -5.35 3.81
N SER A 51 -4.67 -6.33 4.46
CA SER A 51 -5.36 -7.56 4.85
C SER A 51 -6.42 -7.35 5.95
N ARG A 52 -6.32 -6.26 6.72
CA ARG A 52 -7.28 -5.83 7.75
C ARG A 52 -7.25 -4.30 7.89
N PRO A 53 -8.33 -3.65 8.40
CA PRO A 53 -8.31 -2.23 8.68
C PRO A 53 -7.20 -1.83 9.65
N TRP A 54 -6.70 -0.60 9.49
CA TRP A 54 -5.81 0.03 10.46
C TRP A 54 -6.52 0.08 11.84
N GLY A 55 -5.82 -0.25 12.91
CA GLY A 55 -6.39 -0.28 14.26
C GLY A 55 -7.33 -1.45 14.56
N TRP A 56 -7.43 -2.47 13.69
CA TRP A 56 -8.25 -3.65 13.95
C TRP A 56 -7.73 -4.45 15.17
N SER A 57 -8.55 -4.54 16.21
CA SER A 57 -8.38 -5.46 17.34
C SER A 57 -9.32 -6.66 17.16
N SER A 58 -8.78 -7.87 17.12
CA SER A 58 -9.56 -9.11 17.08
C SER A 58 -10.02 -9.56 18.47
N SER A 59 -10.10 -8.65 19.44
CA SER A 59 -10.46 -8.98 20.81
C SER A 59 -11.93 -9.42 20.90
N PRO A 60 -12.24 -10.63 21.41
CA PRO A 60 -13.61 -11.07 21.68
C PRO A 60 -14.16 -10.51 23.01
N TRP A 61 -13.40 -9.64 23.69
CA TRP A 61 -13.78 -9.08 24.99
C TRP A 61 -14.69 -7.85 24.83
N PRO A 62 -15.65 -7.63 25.74
CA PRO A 62 -16.61 -6.54 25.63
C PRO A 62 -15.87 -5.22 25.59
N ASN A 63 -16.32 -4.35 24.69
CA ASN A 63 -15.76 -3.02 24.47
C ASN A 63 -15.86 -2.20 25.77
N ILE A 64 -14.77 -2.10 26.54
CA ILE A 64 -14.70 -1.23 27.72
C ILE A 64 -14.63 0.26 27.35
N TRP A 65 -14.62 0.57 26.04
CA TRP A 65 -14.75 1.93 25.49
C TRP A 65 -16.20 2.31 25.15
N SER A 66 -17.19 1.64 25.75
CA SER A 66 -18.54 2.21 25.93
C SER A 66 -18.64 2.90 27.30
N GLY A 67 -17.73 3.82 27.58
CA GLY A 67 -17.68 4.51 28.85
C GLY A 67 -16.72 5.71 28.85
N SER A 68 -17.33 6.90 28.74
CA SER A 68 -16.80 8.27 28.79
C SER A 68 -16.46 8.89 27.44
#